data_AF-A0A345YFQ5-F1
#
_entry.id   AF-A0A345YFQ5-F1
#
_cell.length_a   1.000
_cell.length_b   1.000
_cell.length_c   1.000
_cell.angle_alpha   90.00
_cell.angle_beta   90.00
_cell.angle_gamma   90.00
#
_symmetry.space_group_name_H-M   'P 1'
#
loop_
_entity.id
_entity.type
_entity.pdbx_description
1 polymer ?
#
loop_
_entity_poly.entity_id
_entity_poly.type
_entity_poly.pdbx_seq_one_letter_code
_entity_poly.pdbx_strand_id
1 'polypeptide(L)'
;MRRGGWSAERQRQFIELLAETGSVRAACRRLGVGEHHIYKLRNHPEAASFRKAWEAALDLGIARIEDVAMDRALNGVEEPVYHRGELVGTRRAYNDRLLMFMLRNRAPERFAEGKPRAMNAVDKMELARLKAQWRKEWEKEWGARQLEQESITIASINAKIDAMREKSDKLASPEVRAAREAYDAAVARDREEDYSPWHDPRHELYNPALTSRGARIPVSDDTQADAAKGAPFPLYDTQEEADAAGMVFNGAMLPPPEEEAEGEKPENPRWRSIKDDGWD
;
A
#
# COMPACT_ATOMS: atom_id res chain seq x y z
N MET A 1 -43.88 37.17 -30.76
CA MET A 1 -44.10 36.07 -29.79
C MET A 1 -43.99 34.74 -30.52
N ARG A 2 -43.07 33.84 -30.14
CA ARG A 2 -43.06 32.44 -30.61
C ARG A 2 -43.37 31.50 -29.43
N ARG A 3 -44.43 30.70 -29.59
CA ARG A 3 -44.89 29.65 -28.68
C ARG A 3 -43.97 28.43 -28.72
N GLY A 4 -42.74 28.57 -28.22
CA GLY A 4 -41.77 27.47 -28.18
C GLY A 4 -40.74 27.64 -27.08
N GLY A 5 -41.04 27.11 -25.89
CA GLY A 5 -40.10 26.76 -24.80
C GLY A 5 -39.33 27.87 -24.07
N TRP A 6 -38.85 28.90 -24.76
CA TRP A 6 -37.91 29.90 -24.22
C TRP A 6 -38.42 31.33 -24.39
N SER A 7 -39.17 31.80 -23.39
CA SER A 7 -39.50 33.22 -23.27
C SER A 7 -38.27 34.05 -22.88
N ALA A 8 -38.30 35.35 -23.16
CA ALA A 8 -37.25 36.27 -22.70
C ALA A 8 -37.08 36.24 -21.17
N GLU A 9 -38.17 36.00 -20.43
CA GLU A 9 -38.13 35.81 -18.98
C GLU A 9 -37.33 34.57 -18.57
N ARG A 10 -37.61 33.41 -19.19
CA ARG A 10 -36.83 32.19 -18.92
C ARG A 10 -35.36 32.33 -19.28
N GLN A 11 -35.05 33.09 -20.34
CA GLN A 11 -33.66 33.40 -20.69
C GLN A 11 -32.99 34.23 -19.60
N ARG A 12 -33.63 35.28 -19.08
CA ARG A 12 -33.10 36.07 -17.96
C ARG A 12 -32.89 35.23 -16.71
N GLN A 13 -33.88 34.42 -16.34
CA GLN A 13 -33.80 33.54 -15.19
C GLN A 13 -32.66 32.51 -15.32
N PHE A 14 -32.44 31.98 -16.53
CA PHE A 14 -31.30 31.12 -16.79
C PHE A 14 -29.96 31.86 -16.57
N ILE A 15 -29.83 33.09 -17.10
CA ILE A 15 -28.61 33.90 -16.97
C ILE A 15 -28.33 34.24 -15.51
N GLU A 16 -29.36 34.57 -14.74
CA GLU A 16 -29.24 34.83 -13.29
C GLU A 16 -28.74 33.59 -12.54
N LEU A 17 -29.35 32.42 -12.77
CA LEU A 17 -28.92 31.16 -12.16
C LEU A 17 -27.50 30.76 -12.59
N LEU A 18 -27.11 31.06 -13.82
CA LEU A 18 -25.77 30.82 -14.31
C LEU A 18 -24.75 31.71 -13.58
N ALA A 19 -25.08 33.00 -13.38
CA ALA A 19 -24.24 33.92 -12.62
C ALA A 19 -24.15 33.53 -11.13
N GLU A 20 -25.20 32.94 -10.57
CA GLU A 20 -25.21 32.49 -9.18
C GLU A 20 -24.37 31.22 -8.96
N THR A 21 -24.39 30.29 -9.91
CA THR A 21 -23.81 28.94 -9.74
C THR A 21 -22.50 28.73 -10.46
N GLY A 22 -22.19 29.51 -11.51
CA GLY A 22 -21.07 29.29 -12.42
C GLY A 22 -21.14 27.96 -13.20
N SER A 23 -22.25 27.22 -13.12
CA SER A 23 -22.39 25.89 -13.72
C SER A 23 -23.69 25.76 -14.50
N VAL A 24 -23.55 25.50 -15.80
CA VAL A 24 -24.68 25.32 -16.73
C VAL A 24 -25.61 24.19 -16.27
N ARG A 25 -25.03 23.06 -15.85
CA ARG A 25 -25.79 21.90 -15.33
C ARG A 25 -26.59 22.26 -14.09
N ALA A 26 -25.98 22.99 -13.14
CA ALA A 26 -26.66 23.42 -11.92
C ALA A 26 -27.80 24.41 -12.22
N ALA A 27 -27.56 25.39 -13.10
CA ALA A 27 -28.54 26.36 -13.54
C ALA A 27 -29.73 25.69 -14.25
N CYS A 28 -29.46 24.78 -15.19
CA CYS A 28 -30.48 23.99 -15.90
C CYS A 28 -31.33 23.15 -14.94
N ARG A 29 -30.70 22.49 -13.96
CA ARG A 29 -31.41 21.72 -12.93
C ARG A 29 -32.33 22.61 -12.09
N ARG A 30 -31.86 23.78 -11.66
CA ARG A 30 -32.69 24.75 -10.90
C ARG A 30 -33.85 25.30 -11.73
N LEU A 31 -33.65 25.49 -13.03
CA LEU A 31 -34.69 25.98 -13.95
C LEU A 31 -35.65 24.88 -14.43
N GLY A 32 -35.34 23.61 -14.16
CA GLY A 32 -36.11 22.45 -14.62
C GLY A 32 -36.05 22.24 -16.14
N VAL A 33 -34.90 22.49 -16.76
CA VAL A 33 -34.70 22.32 -18.21
C VAL A 33 -33.54 21.38 -18.51
N GLY A 34 -33.61 20.64 -19.62
CA GLY A 34 -32.49 19.85 -20.12
C GLY A 34 -31.41 20.72 -20.75
N GLU A 35 -30.14 20.38 -20.53
CA GLU A 35 -28.98 21.13 -21.03
C GLU A 35 -28.97 21.25 -22.56
N HIS A 36 -29.40 20.21 -23.28
CA HIS A 36 -29.49 20.23 -24.74
C HIS A 36 -30.35 21.41 -25.26
N HIS A 37 -31.45 21.73 -24.58
CA HIS A 37 -32.32 22.84 -25.00
C HIS A 37 -31.63 24.19 -24.87
N ILE A 38 -30.78 24.37 -23.85
CA ILE A 38 -30.11 25.66 -23.66
C ILE A 38 -28.96 25.86 -24.64
N TYR A 39 -28.21 24.80 -24.96
CA TYR A 39 -27.19 24.87 -26.01
C TYR A 39 -27.80 25.10 -27.39
N LYS A 40 -28.95 24.49 -27.68
CA LYS A 40 -29.70 24.77 -28.93
C LYS A 40 -30.09 26.24 -29.03
N LEU A 41 -30.53 26.86 -27.93
CA LEU A 41 -30.82 28.30 -27.89
C LEU A 41 -29.56 29.13 -28.11
N ARG A 42 -28.45 28.80 -27.44
CA ARG A 42 -27.16 29.49 -27.56
C ARG A 42 -26.64 29.50 -29.01
N ASN A 43 -26.80 28.38 -29.72
CA ASN A 43 -26.33 28.20 -31.09
C ASN A 43 -27.25 28.83 -32.14
N HIS A 44 -28.40 29.39 -31.76
CA HIS A 44 -29.29 30.05 -32.71
C HIS A 44 -28.63 31.32 -33.30
N PRO A 45 -28.74 31.57 -34.62
CA PRO A 45 -28.11 32.74 -35.26
C PRO A 45 -28.46 34.06 -34.57
N GLU A 46 -29.73 34.24 -34.21
CA GLU A 46 -30.24 35.46 -33.56
C GLU A 46 -29.93 35.57 -32.05
N ALA A 47 -29.30 34.56 -31.43
CA ALA A 47 -29.03 34.54 -29.98
C ALA A 47 -27.77 35.32 -29.56
N ALA A 48 -27.38 36.35 -30.33
CA ALA A 48 -26.16 37.12 -30.05
C ALA A 48 -26.18 37.80 -28.68
N SER A 49 -27.30 38.43 -28.31
CA SER A 49 -27.49 39.06 -26.99
C SER A 49 -27.45 38.04 -25.86
N PHE A 50 -28.07 36.86 -26.06
CA PHE A 50 -28.07 35.78 -25.09
C PHE A 50 -26.66 35.21 -24.87
N ARG A 51 -25.87 35.02 -25.94
CA ARG A 51 -24.45 34.60 -25.82
C ARG A 51 -23.61 35.61 -25.02
N LYS A 52 -23.80 36.91 -25.27
CA LYS A 52 -23.09 37.95 -24.52
C LYS A 52 -23.48 37.94 -23.04
N ALA A 53 -24.77 37.82 -22.73
CA ALA A 53 -25.26 37.71 -21.36
C ALA A 53 -24.74 36.44 -20.67
N TRP A 54 -24.61 35.34 -21.41
CA TRP A 54 -24.06 34.09 -20.92
C TRP A 54 -22.60 34.22 -20.49
N GLU A 55 -21.77 34.82 -21.34
CA GLU A 55 -20.35 35.04 -21.04
C GLU A 55 -20.20 35.92 -19.80
N ALA A 56 -20.93 37.03 -19.73
CA ALA A 56 -20.93 37.89 -18.55
C ALA A 56 -21.39 37.15 -17.26
N ALA A 57 -22.38 36.26 -17.37
CA ALA A 57 -22.81 35.44 -16.24
C ALA A 57 -21.75 34.40 -15.83
N LEU A 58 -21.01 33.81 -16.77
CA LEU A 58 -19.90 32.91 -16.43
C LEU A 58 -18.80 33.66 -15.69
N ASP A 59 -18.44 34.87 -16.12
CA ASP A 59 -17.42 35.68 -15.46
C ASP A 59 -17.82 36.00 -14.01
N LEU A 60 -19.08 36.36 -13.77
CA LEU A 60 -19.63 36.56 -12.42
C LEU A 60 -19.61 35.27 -11.58
N GLY A 61 -19.97 34.14 -12.19
CA GLY A 61 -19.93 32.84 -11.53
C GLY A 61 -18.51 32.43 -11.13
N ILE A 62 -17.52 32.68 -11.99
CA ILE A 62 -16.10 32.42 -11.71
C ILE A 62 -15.62 33.29 -10.55
N ALA A 63 -15.92 34.60 -10.57
CA ALA A 63 -15.55 35.51 -9.49
C ALA A 63 -16.09 35.01 -8.13
N ARG A 64 -17.34 34.52 -8.08
CA ARG A 64 -17.91 33.94 -6.86
C ARG A 64 -17.20 32.66 -6.42
N ILE A 65 -16.87 31.78 -7.36
CA ILE A 65 -16.13 30.54 -7.04
C ILE A 65 -14.75 30.89 -6.48
N GLU A 66 -14.09 31.91 -7.02
CA GLU A 66 -12.82 32.41 -6.51
C GLU A 66 -12.95 32.94 -5.07
N ASP A 67 -13.99 33.71 -4.77
CA ASP A 67 -14.24 34.22 -3.41
C ASP A 67 -14.44 33.07 -2.42
N VAL A 68 -15.25 32.07 -2.77
CA VAL A 68 -15.48 30.87 -1.93
C VAL A 68 -14.21 30.04 -1.78
N ALA A 69 -13.42 29.91 -2.85
CA ALA A 69 -12.15 29.20 -2.79
C ALA A 69 -11.14 29.92 -1.89
N MET A 70 -11.10 31.25 -1.94
CA MET A 70 -10.26 32.08 -1.08
C MET A 70 -10.67 31.96 0.38
N ASP A 71 -11.97 32.06 0.68
CA ASP A 71 -12.50 31.88 2.03
C ASP A 71 -12.12 30.50 2.59
N ARG A 72 -12.31 29.43 1.82
CA ARG A 72 -11.91 28.07 2.23
C ARG A 72 -10.41 27.91 2.41
N ALA A 73 -9.59 28.59 1.59
CA ALA A 73 -8.15 28.53 1.72
C ALA A 73 -7.66 29.26 2.98
N LEU A 74 -8.28 30.38 3.34
CA LEU A 74 -7.90 31.19 4.50
C LEU A 74 -8.48 30.65 5.81
N ASN A 75 -9.76 30.26 5.80
CA ASN A 75 -10.51 29.89 6.99
C ASN A 75 -10.65 28.38 7.17
N GLY A 76 -10.28 27.58 6.16
CA GLY A 76 -10.48 26.13 6.19
C GLY A 76 -11.96 25.74 6.05
N VAL A 77 -12.25 24.46 6.18
CA VAL A 77 -13.61 23.91 6.16
C VAL A 77 -13.83 23.09 7.43
N GLU A 78 -15.00 23.23 8.05
CA GLU A 78 -15.37 22.39 9.19
C GLU A 78 -15.77 20.99 8.72
N GLU A 79 -14.99 20.01 9.14
CA GLU A 79 -15.24 18.59 8.90
C GLU A 79 -15.77 17.94 10.18
N PRO A 80 -16.94 17.29 10.13
CA PRO A 80 -17.45 16.54 11.26
C PRO A 80 -16.54 15.33 11.53
N VAL A 81 -16.15 15.17 12.80
CA VAL A 81 -15.38 14.02 13.29
C VAL A 81 -16.37 13.08 13.96
N TYR A 82 -16.59 11.94 13.33
CA TYR A 82 -17.37 10.85 13.91
C TYR A 82 -16.46 9.98 14.76
N HIS A 83 -17.03 9.21 15.69
CA HIS A 83 -16.38 8.06 16.30
C HIS A 83 -17.46 7.04 16.67
N ARG A 84 -17.30 5.80 16.19
CA ARG A 84 -18.31 4.73 16.37
C ARG A 84 -19.73 5.12 15.92
N GLY A 85 -19.84 5.94 14.87
CA GLY A 85 -21.12 6.38 14.31
C GLY A 85 -21.75 7.59 15.00
N GLU A 86 -21.18 8.07 16.11
CA GLU A 86 -21.64 9.28 16.80
C GLU A 86 -20.78 10.49 16.40
N LEU A 87 -21.40 11.65 16.24
CA LEU A 87 -20.68 12.90 16.00
C LEU A 87 -19.98 13.33 17.30
N VAL A 88 -18.66 13.24 17.33
CA VAL A 88 -17.85 13.57 18.51
C VAL A 88 -17.38 15.03 18.49
N GLY A 89 -17.31 15.66 17.33
CA GLY A 89 -17.02 17.09 17.21
C GLY A 89 -16.81 17.54 15.78
N THR A 90 -16.24 18.73 15.63
CA THR A 90 -15.82 19.28 14.34
C THR A 90 -14.32 19.58 14.38
N ARG A 91 -13.63 19.32 13.28
CA ARG A 91 -12.25 19.76 13.05
C ARG A 91 -12.23 20.75 11.91
N ARG A 92 -11.31 21.71 11.94
CA ARG A 92 -11.11 22.62 10.81
C ARG A 92 -9.99 22.08 9.92
N ALA A 93 -10.34 21.71 8.70
CA ALA A 93 -9.41 21.19 7.70
C ALA A 93 -8.96 22.32 6.75
N TYR A 94 -7.66 22.51 6.64
CA TYR A 94 -7.04 23.45 5.71
C TYR A 94 -6.55 22.68 4.49
N ASN A 95 -6.75 23.25 3.30
CA ASN A 95 -6.29 22.67 2.04
C ASN A 95 -5.09 23.48 1.51
N ASP A 96 -3.89 23.08 1.92
CA ASP A 96 -2.64 23.77 1.54
C ASP A 96 -2.40 23.72 0.03
N ARG A 97 -2.88 22.68 -0.66
CA ARG A 97 -2.80 22.58 -2.12
C ARG A 97 -3.66 23.65 -2.80
N LEU A 98 -4.87 23.88 -2.30
CA LEU A 98 -5.74 24.96 -2.78
C LEU A 98 -5.12 26.34 -2.49
N LEU A 99 -4.61 26.55 -1.28
CA LEU A 99 -3.92 27.80 -0.91
C LEU A 99 -2.74 28.08 -1.85
N MET A 100 -1.86 27.10 -2.04
CA MET A 100 -0.71 27.22 -2.93
C MET A 100 -1.10 27.41 -4.39
N PHE A 101 -2.19 26.77 -4.86
CA PHE A 101 -2.74 27.01 -6.19
C PHE A 101 -3.20 28.46 -6.38
N MET A 102 -3.93 29.03 -5.41
CA MET A 102 -4.41 30.42 -5.48
C MET A 102 -3.24 31.41 -5.47
N LEU A 103 -2.24 31.20 -4.62
CA LEU A 103 -1.05 32.06 -4.54
C LEU A 103 -0.26 32.07 -5.85
N ARG A 104 -0.04 30.90 -6.46
CA ARG A 104 0.66 30.75 -7.74
C ARG A 104 -0.04 31.45 -8.90
N ASN A 105 -1.38 31.42 -8.94
CA ASN A 105 -2.13 32.04 -10.03
C ASN A 105 -2.31 33.55 -9.86
N ARG A 106 -2.48 34.05 -8.62
CA ARG A 106 -2.73 35.48 -8.37
C ARG A 106 -1.47 36.32 -8.18
N ALA A 107 -0.38 35.72 -7.70
CA ALA A 107 0.91 36.40 -7.56
C ALA A 107 2.04 35.55 -8.15
N PRO A 108 1.99 35.28 -9.47
CA PRO A 108 2.97 34.42 -10.13
C PRO A 108 4.40 34.97 -9.97
N GLU A 109 4.60 36.28 -10.06
CA GLU A 109 5.93 36.87 -9.86
C GLU A 109 6.56 36.59 -8.47
N ARG A 110 5.74 36.28 -7.46
CA ARG A 110 6.20 35.97 -6.10
C ARG A 110 6.23 34.48 -5.79
N PHE A 111 5.37 33.69 -6.42
CA PHE A 111 5.13 32.29 -6.04
C PHE A 111 5.19 31.30 -7.21
N ALA A 112 5.37 31.75 -8.45
CA ALA A 112 5.57 30.88 -9.61
C ALA A 112 7.02 30.45 -9.81
N GLU A 113 7.98 31.03 -9.05
CA GLU A 113 9.31 30.44 -8.90
C GLU A 113 9.15 29.02 -8.33
N GLY A 114 9.62 28.02 -9.08
CA GLY A 114 9.41 26.63 -8.73
C GLY A 114 8.13 26.01 -9.30
N LYS A 115 7.74 26.36 -10.54
CA LYS A 115 7.01 25.41 -11.40
C LYS A 115 7.66 24.04 -11.18
N PRO A 116 6.95 22.99 -10.72
CA PRO A 116 7.56 21.68 -10.55
C PRO A 116 8.11 21.29 -11.92
N ARG A 117 9.44 21.39 -12.05
CA ARG A 117 10.12 20.97 -13.25
C ARG A 117 9.97 19.46 -13.24
N ALA A 118 9.47 18.89 -14.33
CA ALA A 118 9.50 17.44 -14.48
C ALA A 118 10.94 16.99 -14.23
N MET A 119 11.13 16.01 -13.34
CA MET A 119 12.45 15.49 -13.01
C MET A 119 13.16 15.09 -14.30
N ASN A 120 14.32 15.70 -14.55
CA ASN A 120 15.17 15.35 -15.67
C ASN A 120 15.79 13.96 -15.43
N ALA A 121 16.46 13.40 -16.44
CA ALA A 121 17.12 12.09 -16.30
C ALA A 121 18.17 12.06 -15.17
N VAL A 122 18.87 13.18 -14.94
CA VAL A 122 19.85 13.33 -13.85
C VAL A 122 19.17 13.27 -12.48
N ASP A 123 18.09 14.03 -12.29
CA ASP A 123 17.31 14.05 -11.04
C ASP A 123 16.76 12.65 -10.70
N LYS A 124 16.32 11.89 -11.71
CA LYS A 124 15.86 10.51 -11.53
C LYS A 124 16.98 9.57 -11.10
N MET A 125 18.19 9.73 -11.67
CA MET A 125 19.36 8.93 -11.33
C MET A 125 19.84 9.21 -9.92
N GLU A 126 19.85 10.48 -9.51
CA GLU A 126 20.18 10.90 -8.14
C GLU A 126 19.16 10.36 -7.13
N LEU A 127 17.86 10.44 -7.45
CA LEU A 127 16.80 9.87 -6.62
C LEU A 127 16.95 8.36 -6.46
N ALA A 128 17.23 7.63 -7.54
CA ALA A 128 17.46 6.18 -7.49
C ALA A 128 18.68 5.83 -6.63
N ARG A 129 19.76 6.62 -6.73
CA ARG A 129 20.95 6.47 -5.90
C ARG A 129 20.65 6.71 -4.42
N LEU A 130 19.94 7.78 -4.09
CA LEU A 130 19.55 8.09 -2.71
C LEU A 130 18.65 7.00 -2.11
N LYS A 131 17.66 6.51 -2.88
CA LYS A 131 16.82 5.37 -2.47
C LYS A 131 17.64 4.10 -2.22
N ALA A 132 18.63 3.81 -3.07
CA ALA A 132 19.51 2.66 -2.87
C ALA A 132 20.42 2.82 -1.63
N GLN A 133 20.91 4.04 -1.36
CA GLN A 133 21.68 4.35 -0.16
C GLN A 133 20.83 4.18 1.09
N TRP A 134 19.62 4.73 1.11
CA TRP A 134 18.69 4.56 2.21
C TRP A 134 18.27 3.11 2.42
N ARG A 135 18.00 2.34 1.36
CA ARG A 135 17.75 0.89 1.52
C ARG A 135 18.92 0.18 2.16
N LYS A 136 20.15 0.49 1.75
CA LYS A 136 21.35 -0.14 2.31
C LYS A 136 21.62 0.26 3.76
N GLU A 137 21.33 1.49 4.14
CA GLU A 137 21.40 1.95 5.53
C GLU A 137 20.29 1.31 6.37
N TRP A 138 19.08 1.27 5.84
CA TRP A 138 17.92 0.63 6.47
C TRP A 138 18.15 -0.87 6.67
N GLU A 139 18.57 -1.62 5.67
CA GLU A 139 18.89 -3.05 5.76
C GLU A 139 19.97 -3.35 6.81
N LYS A 140 20.96 -2.47 6.98
CA LYS A 140 21.98 -2.62 8.03
C LYS A 140 21.41 -2.37 9.42
N GLU A 141 20.67 -1.29 9.60
CA GLU A 141 20.10 -0.93 10.91
C GLU A 141 18.98 -1.88 11.33
N TRP A 142 18.12 -2.28 10.39
CA TRP A 142 17.01 -3.19 10.63
C TRP A 142 17.44 -4.65 10.65
N GLY A 143 18.33 -5.07 9.75
CA GLY A 143 18.89 -6.43 9.75
C GLY A 143 19.57 -6.75 11.08
N ALA A 144 20.30 -5.79 11.66
CA ALA A 144 20.89 -5.96 12.99
C ALA A 144 19.84 -6.14 14.09
N ARG A 145 18.75 -5.36 14.07
CA ARG A 145 17.66 -5.46 15.07
C ARG A 145 16.83 -6.74 14.92
N GLN A 146 16.58 -7.18 13.69
CA GLN A 146 15.89 -8.45 13.42
C GLN A 146 16.73 -9.64 13.90
N LEU A 147 18.01 -9.68 13.55
CA LEU A 147 18.92 -10.74 14.00
C LEU A 147 18.98 -10.83 15.54
N GLU A 148 18.98 -9.67 16.21
CA GLU A 148 18.92 -9.60 17.67
C GLU A 148 17.60 -10.17 18.22
N GLN A 149 16.45 -9.75 17.68
CA GLN A 149 15.14 -10.28 18.08
C GLN A 149 14.97 -11.77 17.80
N GLU A 150 15.44 -12.25 16.65
CA GLU A 150 15.46 -13.65 16.28
C GLU A 150 16.35 -14.45 17.22
N SER A 151 17.54 -13.95 17.56
CA SER A 151 18.44 -14.62 18.51
C SER A 151 17.81 -14.77 19.90
N ILE A 152 17.09 -13.74 20.37
CA ILE A 152 16.34 -13.77 21.64
C ILE A 152 15.22 -14.81 21.56
N THR A 153 14.51 -14.86 20.42
CA THR A 153 13.41 -15.80 20.20
C THR A 153 13.91 -17.25 20.15
N ILE A 154 14.98 -17.53 19.41
CA ILE A 154 15.61 -18.85 19.31
C ILE A 154 16.14 -19.28 20.68
N ALA A 155 16.79 -18.38 21.42
CA ALA A 155 17.26 -18.66 22.78
C ALA A 155 16.10 -19.02 23.72
N SER A 156 14.97 -18.31 23.64
CA SER A 156 13.75 -18.61 24.40
C SER A 156 13.15 -19.98 24.05
N ILE A 157 13.11 -20.31 22.76
CA ILE A 157 12.63 -21.63 22.29
C ILE A 157 13.53 -22.74 22.82
N ASN A 158 14.86 -22.60 22.68
CA ASN A 158 15.82 -23.59 23.18
C ASN A 158 15.70 -23.77 24.70
N ALA A 159 15.61 -22.68 25.46
CA ALA A 159 15.39 -22.73 26.91
C ALA A 159 14.10 -23.49 27.28
N LYS A 160 13.04 -23.31 26.50
CA LYS A 160 11.78 -24.04 26.69
C LYS A 160 11.91 -25.53 26.36
N ILE A 161 12.64 -25.87 25.29
CA ILE A 161 12.93 -27.27 24.93
C ILE A 161 13.72 -27.95 26.04
N ASP A 162 14.73 -27.28 26.59
CA ASP A 162 15.56 -27.83 27.67
C ASP A 162 14.75 -28.02 28.96
N ALA A 163 13.91 -27.04 29.33
CA ALA A 163 13.01 -27.18 30.47
C ALA A 163 12.02 -28.36 30.32
N MET A 164 11.54 -28.60 29.09
CA MET A 164 10.68 -29.77 28.81
C MET A 164 11.45 -31.09 28.91
N ARG A 165 12.71 -31.13 28.47
CA ARG A 165 13.59 -32.30 28.61
C ARG A 165 13.87 -32.62 30.08
N GLU A 166 14.27 -31.63 30.87
CA GLU A 166 14.51 -31.80 32.31
C GLU A 166 13.28 -32.32 33.05
N LYS A 167 12.10 -31.79 32.71
CA LYS A 167 10.83 -32.26 33.29
C LYS A 167 10.57 -33.73 32.94
N SER A 168 10.87 -34.12 31.71
CA SER A 168 10.74 -35.50 31.26
C SER A 168 11.72 -36.44 31.97
N ASP A 169 12.98 -36.02 32.16
CA ASP A 169 14.03 -36.83 32.80
C ASP A 169 13.80 -37.05 34.31
N LYS A 170 13.14 -36.09 34.98
CA LYS A 170 12.69 -36.23 36.37
C LYS A 170 11.59 -37.27 36.54
N LEU A 171 10.76 -37.45 35.51
CA LEU A 171 9.67 -38.42 35.50
C LEU A 171 10.08 -39.78 34.89
N ALA A 172 11.22 -39.83 34.22
CA ALA A 172 11.73 -41.04 33.57
C ALA A 172 12.24 -42.07 34.59
N SER A 173 12.04 -43.35 34.30
CA SER A 173 12.64 -44.44 35.06
C SER A 173 14.16 -44.48 34.86
N PRO A 174 14.92 -45.11 35.77
CA PRO A 174 16.37 -45.27 35.63
C PRO A 174 16.78 -45.96 34.31
N GLU A 175 15.99 -46.93 33.84
CA GLU A 175 16.23 -47.64 32.58
C GLU A 175 16.11 -46.71 31.37
N VAL A 176 15.08 -45.85 31.34
CA VAL A 176 14.87 -44.88 30.26
C VAL A 176 16.00 -43.83 30.23
N ARG A 177 16.48 -43.42 31.41
CA ARG A 177 17.62 -42.49 31.50
C ARG A 177 18.91 -43.11 30.96
N ALA A 178 19.22 -44.35 31.37
CA ALA A 178 20.40 -45.07 30.87
C ALA A 178 20.35 -45.30 29.35
N ALA A 179 19.17 -45.61 28.80
CA ALA A 179 18.99 -45.75 27.35
C ALA A 179 19.22 -44.43 26.60
N ARG A 180 18.77 -43.30 27.17
CA ARG A 180 19.00 -41.97 26.59
C ARG A 180 20.47 -41.56 26.67
N GLU A 181 21.14 -41.77 27.80
CA GLU A 181 22.58 -41.53 27.93
C GLU A 181 23.39 -42.36 26.91
N ALA A 182 23.02 -43.64 26.71
CA ALA A 182 23.64 -44.49 25.70
C ALA A 182 23.40 -43.99 24.27
N TYR A 183 22.19 -43.50 23.98
CA TYR A 183 21.85 -42.88 22.70
C TYR A 183 22.65 -41.59 22.46
N ASP A 184 22.68 -40.68 23.43
CA ASP A 184 23.41 -39.41 23.33
C ASP A 184 24.92 -39.65 23.17
N ALA A 185 25.48 -40.65 23.86
CA ALA A 185 26.87 -41.06 23.68
C ALA A 185 27.14 -41.66 22.28
N ALA A 186 26.18 -42.37 21.69
CA ALA A 186 26.29 -42.85 20.32
C ALA A 186 26.25 -41.69 19.31
N VAL A 187 25.31 -40.75 19.47
CA VAL A 187 25.23 -39.54 18.62
C VAL A 187 26.48 -38.67 18.75
N ALA A 188 27.05 -38.55 19.95
CA ALA A 188 28.29 -37.81 20.16
C ALA A 188 29.46 -38.48 19.43
N ARG A 189 29.58 -39.81 19.53
CA ARG A 189 30.58 -40.58 18.79
C ARG A 189 30.41 -40.42 17.28
N ASP A 190 29.18 -40.49 16.80
CA ASP A 190 28.86 -40.28 15.38
C ASP A 190 29.30 -38.88 14.93
N ARG A 191 29.08 -37.83 15.74
CA ARG A 191 29.57 -36.48 15.41
C ARG A 191 31.09 -36.38 15.44
N GLU A 192 31.76 -36.99 16.42
CA GLU A 192 33.23 -36.97 16.55
C GLU A 192 33.92 -37.72 15.41
N GLU A 193 33.33 -38.83 14.97
CA GLU A 193 33.84 -39.64 13.86
C GLU A 193 33.43 -39.09 12.48
N ASP A 194 32.64 -37.99 12.46
CA ASP A 194 31.96 -37.43 11.29
C ASP A 194 31.23 -38.54 10.51
N TYR A 195 30.46 -39.33 11.27
CA TYR A 195 29.71 -40.46 10.77
C TYR A 195 28.75 -39.99 9.68
N SER A 196 28.86 -40.68 8.55
CA SER A 196 28.01 -40.45 7.40
C SER A 196 27.35 -41.77 7.04
N PRO A 197 26.01 -41.84 7.05
CA PRO A 197 25.27 -43.07 6.74
C PRO A 197 25.53 -43.58 5.32
N TRP A 198 26.00 -42.70 4.43
CA TRP A 198 26.38 -43.03 3.06
C TRP A 198 27.69 -43.80 2.94
N HIS A 199 28.53 -43.78 3.99
CA HIS A 199 29.87 -44.36 4.01
C HIS A 199 29.98 -45.60 4.92
N ASP A 200 28.90 -46.01 5.58
CA ASP A 200 28.86 -47.19 6.44
C ASP A 200 28.23 -48.38 5.70
N PRO A 201 29.00 -49.45 5.35
CA PRO A 201 28.50 -50.61 4.63
C PRO A 201 27.34 -51.36 5.29
N ARG A 202 27.07 -51.08 6.57
CA ARG A 202 25.97 -51.69 7.33
C ARG A 202 24.69 -50.87 7.29
N HIS A 203 24.76 -49.62 6.83
CA HIS A 203 23.63 -48.70 6.80
C HIS A 203 22.87 -48.80 5.47
N GLU A 204 21.54 -48.69 5.51
CA GLU A 204 20.69 -48.88 4.32
C GLU A 204 20.98 -47.90 3.18
N LEU A 205 21.46 -46.70 3.55
CA LEU A 205 21.87 -45.64 2.63
C LEU A 205 23.32 -45.76 2.13
N TYR A 206 24.01 -46.88 2.42
CA TYR A 206 25.39 -47.07 1.99
C TYR A 206 25.55 -46.97 0.47
N ASN A 207 26.50 -46.15 0.02
CA ASN A 207 26.84 -46.04 -1.39
C ASN A 207 28.34 -46.26 -1.61
N PRO A 208 28.75 -47.41 -2.19
CA PRO A 208 30.17 -47.71 -2.42
C PRO A 208 30.83 -46.80 -3.47
N ALA A 209 30.06 -46.01 -4.22
CA ALA A 209 30.59 -45.03 -5.18
C ALA A 209 31.03 -43.71 -4.51
N LEU A 210 30.57 -43.41 -3.29
CA LEU A 210 30.99 -42.26 -2.49
C LEU A 210 32.26 -42.64 -1.72
N THR A 211 33.40 -42.64 -2.41
CA THR A 211 34.67 -43.22 -1.93
C THR A 211 35.56 -42.28 -1.12
N SER A 212 35.14 -41.04 -0.84
CA SER A 212 35.91 -40.12 0.00
C SER A 212 35.04 -39.38 1.00
N ARG A 213 35.49 -39.31 2.26
CA ARG A 213 34.96 -38.40 3.28
C ARG A 213 35.10 -36.97 2.74
N GLY A 214 34.03 -36.41 2.18
CA GLY A 214 34.03 -35.12 1.47
C GLY A 214 33.56 -35.16 0.01
N ALA A 215 33.26 -36.34 -0.55
CA ALA A 215 32.56 -36.44 -1.83
C ALA A 215 31.15 -35.85 -1.68
N ARG A 216 30.93 -34.66 -2.25
CA ARG A 216 29.60 -34.05 -2.34
C ARG A 216 28.71 -35.04 -3.10
N ILE A 217 27.55 -35.39 -2.53
CA ILE A 217 26.56 -36.23 -3.21
C ILE A 217 26.33 -35.61 -4.59
N PRO A 218 26.56 -36.33 -5.71
CA PRO A 218 26.04 -35.88 -6.98
C PRO A 218 24.52 -35.97 -6.82
N VAL A 219 23.89 -34.82 -6.60
CA VAL A 219 22.44 -34.69 -6.74
C VAL A 219 22.18 -35.09 -8.19
N SER A 220 21.66 -36.29 -8.42
CA SER A 220 21.24 -36.64 -9.76
C SER A 220 20.11 -35.68 -10.11
N ASP A 221 20.23 -34.96 -11.22
CA ASP A 221 19.19 -34.04 -11.70
C ASP A 221 17.82 -34.74 -11.95
N ASP A 222 17.75 -36.07 -11.84
CA ASP A 222 16.60 -36.88 -12.25
C ASP A 222 15.97 -37.81 -11.16
N THR A 223 16.36 -37.78 -9.87
CA THR A 223 15.52 -38.44 -8.83
C THR A 223 14.46 -37.50 -8.29
N GLN A 224 13.37 -37.41 -9.06
CA GLN A 224 11.99 -37.17 -8.61
C GLN A 224 11.83 -36.23 -7.40
N ALA A 225 11.61 -34.97 -7.74
CA ALA A 225 10.92 -33.94 -6.96
C ALA A 225 9.49 -34.32 -6.48
N ASP A 226 9.10 -35.60 -6.53
CA ASP A 226 7.75 -36.07 -6.19
C ASP A 226 7.61 -36.67 -4.79
N ALA A 227 8.70 -37.06 -4.11
CA ALA A 227 8.62 -37.52 -2.71
C ALA A 227 8.66 -36.39 -1.68
N ALA A 228 9.12 -35.18 -2.06
CA ALA A 228 9.15 -34.01 -1.19
C ALA A 228 7.78 -33.31 -1.02
N LYS A 229 6.77 -33.68 -1.83
CA LYS A 229 5.40 -33.14 -1.75
C LYS A 229 4.63 -33.56 -0.48
N GLY A 230 5.19 -34.47 0.32
CA GLY A 230 4.62 -34.95 1.58
C GLY A 230 5.37 -34.51 2.85
N ALA A 231 6.47 -33.77 2.73
CA ALA A 231 7.14 -33.21 3.91
C ALA A 231 6.32 -32.01 4.41
N PRO A 232 6.06 -31.88 5.73
CA PRO A 232 5.26 -30.78 6.27
C PRO A 232 5.88 -29.39 6.02
N PHE A 233 7.16 -29.34 5.65
CA PHE A 233 7.88 -28.14 5.22
C PHE A 233 8.87 -28.50 4.09
N PRO A 234 8.66 -28.05 2.84
CA PRO A 234 9.64 -28.18 1.77
C PRO A 234 10.87 -27.32 2.06
N LEU A 235 12.07 -27.89 1.89
CA LEU A 235 13.35 -27.17 1.96
C LEU A 235 13.67 -26.66 0.54
N TYR A 236 13.86 -25.34 0.40
CA TYR A 236 14.28 -24.71 -0.86
C TYR A 236 15.76 -24.30 -0.76
N ASP A 237 16.52 -24.49 -1.84
CA ASP A 237 17.96 -24.22 -1.87
C ASP A 237 18.27 -22.72 -2.05
N THR A 238 17.32 -21.94 -2.59
CA THR A 238 17.47 -20.50 -2.81
C THR A 238 16.24 -19.70 -2.38
N GLN A 239 16.47 -18.43 -1.99
CA GLN A 239 15.38 -17.52 -1.60
C GLN A 239 14.44 -17.20 -2.77
N GLU A 240 14.96 -17.10 -4.00
CA GLU A 240 14.15 -16.86 -5.21
C GLU A 240 13.18 -18.03 -5.50
N GLU A 241 13.58 -19.28 -5.23
CA GLU A 241 12.68 -20.45 -5.35
C GLU A 241 11.63 -20.51 -4.24
N ALA A 242 12.00 -20.13 -3.01
CA ALA A 242 11.07 -20.04 -1.89
C ALA A 242 9.98 -18.96 -2.16
N ASP A 243 10.39 -17.82 -2.71
CA ASP A 243 9.52 -16.70 -3.06
C ASP A 243 8.59 -17.05 -4.25
N ALA A 244 9.09 -17.77 -5.26
CA ALA A 244 8.32 -18.25 -6.41
C ALA A 244 7.29 -19.34 -6.05
N ALA A 245 7.55 -20.13 -5.02
CA ALA A 245 6.63 -21.15 -4.49
C ALA A 245 5.50 -20.56 -3.61
N GLY A 246 5.48 -19.24 -3.41
CA GLY A 246 4.46 -18.55 -2.61
C GLY A 246 4.57 -18.79 -1.11
N MET A 247 5.70 -19.32 -0.63
CA MET A 247 5.96 -19.52 0.79
C MET A 247 6.47 -18.22 1.40
N VAL A 248 5.53 -17.38 1.86
CA VAL A 248 5.85 -16.26 2.72
C VAL A 248 6.33 -16.84 4.04
N PHE A 249 7.64 -16.79 4.31
CA PHE A 249 8.15 -17.07 5.64
C PHE A 249 7.44 -16.09 6.58
N ASN A 250 6.56 -16.58 7.43
CA ASN A 250 5.71 -15.76 8.31
C ASN A 250 6.50 -15.21 9.51
N GLY A 251 7.77 -14.83 9.30
CA GLY A 251 8.44 -13.78 10.03
C GLY A 251 8.30 -12.53 9.19
N ALA A 252 7.25 -11.74 9.45
CA ALA A 252 6.89 -10.60 8.63
C ALA A 252 8.09 -9.67 8.42
N MET A 253 8.73 -9.76 7.24
CA MET A 253 9.60 -8.72 6.73
C MET A 253 8.71 -7.47 6.65
N LEU A 254 8.92 -6.52 7.56
CA LEU A 254 8.20 -5.26 7.50
C LEU A 254 8.51 -4.68 6.11
N PRO A 255 7.49 -4.30 5.31
CA PRO A 255 7.73 -3.75 4.00
C PRO A 255 8.72 -2.58 4.12
N PRO A 256 9.64 -2.41 3.15
CA PRO A 256 10.51 -1.24 3.14
C PRO A 256 9.64 0.02 3.30
N PRO A 257 10.14 1.09 3.95
CA PRO A 257 9.37 2.31 4.11
C PRO A 257 8.82 2.71 2.75
N GLU A 258 7.50 2.74 2.64
CA GLU A 258 6.77 2.82 1.39
C GLU A 258 7.43 3.86 0.46
N GLU A 259 7.72 3.47 -0.80
CA GLU A 259 7.55 4.46 -1.86
C GLU A 259 6.12 4.97 -1.67
N GLU A 260 5.92 6.29 -1.64
CA GLU A 260 4.59 6.87 -1.84
C GLU A 260 4.13 6.50 -3.28
N ALA A 261 3.86 5.22 -3.51
CA ALA A 261 2.89 4.75 -4.44
C ALA A 261 1.55 5.18 -3.85
N GLU A 262 0.86 6.04 -4.59
CA GLU A 262 -0.52 6.38 -4.31
C GLU A 262 -1.33 5.08 -4.22
N GLY A 263 -1.62 4.60 -3.00
CA GLY A 263 -2.43 3.40 -2.78
C GLY A 263 -2.62 3.03 -1.30
N GLU A 264 -3.86 3.24 -0.81
CA GLU A 264 -4.47 2.71 0.42
C GLU A 264 -3.85 2.99 1.81
N LYS A 265 -4.49 3.94 2.51
CA LYS A 265 -4.39 4.16 3.96
C LYS A 265 -4.74 2.87 4.74
N PRO A 266 -4.14 2.64 5.93
CA PRO A 266 -4.43 1.47 6.74
C PRO A 266 -5.93 1.37 7.06
N GLU A 267 -6.47 0.15 7.09
CA GLU A 267 -7.78 -0.16 7.66
C GLU A 267 -7.80 0.19 9.16
N ASN A 268 -7.97 1.48 9.43
CA ASN A 268 -8.67 1.97 10.61
C ASN A 268 -10.13 1.48 10.51
N PRO A 269 -10.79 1.11 11.61
CA PRO A 269 -12.02 0.33 11.60
C PRO A 269 -13.04 0.96 10.67
N ARG A 270 -13.38 0.25 9.57
CA ARG A 270 -14.24 0.71 8.47
C ARG A 270 -15.41 1.55 8.98
N TRP A 271 -15.28 2.88 8.94
CA TRP A 271 -16.43 3.77 8.99
C TRP A 271 -16.96 3.87 7.57
N ARG A 272 -18.04 3.14 7.32
CA ARG A 272 -18.78 3.18 6.07
C ARG A 272 -19.32 4.59 5.87
N SER A 273 -18.90 5.28 4.80
CA SER A 273 -19.56 6.49 4.34
C SER A 273 -20.77 6.11 3.49
N ILE A 274 -21.92 6.75 3.70
CA ILE A 274 -23.23 6.32 3.20
C ILE A 274 -23.50 6.61 1.71
N LYS A 275 -22.48 6.60 0.84
CA LYS A 275 -22.63 7.02 -0.56
C LYS A 275 -22.76 5.94 -1.62
N ASP A 276 -22.81 4.66 -1.26
CA ASP A 276 -22.85 3.56 -2.25
C ASP A 276 -24.18 2.80 -2.33
N ASP A 277 -25.30 3.33 -1.83
CA ASP A 277 -26.62 2.72 -2.06
C ASP A 277 -27.50 3.66 -2.89
N GLY A 278 -27.27 3.62 -4.21
CA GLY A 278 -28.29 3.96 -5.19
C GLY A 278 -29.39 2.90 -5.16
N TRP A 279 -30.63 3.36 -5.02
CA TRP A 279 -31.83 2.55 -5.12
C TRP A 279 -31.99 1.98 -6.54
N ASP A 280 -32.18 0.66 -6.62
CA ASP A 280 -33.16 -0.02 -7.49
C ASP A 280 -33.77 -1.19 -6.68
#